data_AF-A0A7J8GCJ5-F1
#
_entry.id   AF-A0A7J8GCJ5-F1
#
_cell.length_a   1.000
_cell.length_b   1.000
_cell.length_c   1.000
_cell.angle_alpha   90.00
_cell.angle_beta   90.00
_cell.angle_gamma   90.00
#
_symmetry.space_group_name_H-M   'P 1'
#
loop_
_entity.id
_entity.type
_entity.pdbx_description
1 polymer ?
#
loop_
_entity_poly.entity_id
_entity_poly.type
_entity_poly.pdbx_seq_one_letter_code
_entity_poly.pdbx_strand_id
1 'polypeptide(L)'
;MKAIGTSMTCLKESDGSDTEDFGSDHSEDCLSEASWEPVDKKETEVTRWVPDHMASHCYNCDCEFWLAKRRHHCRNCGNVFCAACCHLKLPIPDQQLYDPVLVCNSCYEHIQVSRARELMSQHLKKPIATASS
;
A
#
# COMPACT_ATOMS: atom_id res chain seq x y z
N MET A 1 -59.68 9.13 -2.75
CA MET A 1 -58.49 10.00 -2.97
C MET A 1 -57.80 9.57 -4.27
N LYS A 2 -56.78 10.31 -4.75
CA LYS A 2 -56.05 10.05 -6.02
C LYS A 2 -55.50 8.60 -6.03
N ALA A 3 -55.82 7.74 -7.00
CA ALA A 3 -55.56 7.75 -8.46
C ALA A 3 -54.19 7.15 -8.81
N ILE A 4 -54.17 6.24 -9.79
CA ILE A 4 -53.07 5.30 -10.06
C ILE A 4 -52.21 5.86 -11.21
N GLY A 5 -50.89 5.92 -11.03
CA GLY A 5 -49.96 6.42 -12.05
C GLY A 5 -49.53 5.36 -13.06
N THR A 6 -50.22 5.27 -14.20
CA THR A 6 -49.77 4.47 -15.35
C THR A 6 -48.94 5.31 -16.33
N SER A 7 -47.86 4.74 -16.85
CA SER A 7 -46.99 5.33 -17.86
C SER A 7 -47.69 5.60 -19.19
N MET A 8 -47.40 6.74 -19.86
CA MET A 8 -47.80 6.94 -21.26
C MET A 8 -46.76 7.74 -22.06
N THR A 9 -46.20 7.06 -23.07
CA THR A 9 -45.62 7.53 -24.35
C THR A 9 -44.68 8.74 -24.40
N CYS A 10 -43.51 8.47 -25.01
CA CYS A 10 -42.76 9.42 -25.83
C CYS A 10 -43.64 10.06 -26.93
N LEU A 11 -43.46 11.36 -27.17
CA LEU A 11 -43.70 12.02 -28.46
C LEU A 11 -42.48 12.90 -28.77
N LYS A 12 -42.20 13.09 -30.07
CA LYS A 12 -41.11 13.95 -30.55
C LYS A 12 -41.47 14.47 -31.94
N GLU A 13 -41.61 15.78 -32.01
CA GLU A 13 -41.55 16.58 -33.24
C GLU A 13 -40.58 17.76 -33.02
N SER A 14 -40.05 18.30 -34.12
CA SER A 14 -39.05 19.38 -34.17
C SER A 14 -39.52 20.47 -35.13
N ASP A 15 -39.03 21.70 -34.96
CA ASP A 15 -38.81 22.81 -35.93
C ASP A 15 -38.48 24.08 -35.07
N GLY A 16 -37.82 25.16 -35.50
CA GLY A 16 -37.18 25.51 -36.78
C GLY A 16 -37.13 27.06 -36.91
N SER A 17 -36.00 27.79 -36.93
CA SER A 17 -34.57 27.37 -36.87
C SER A 17 -33.82 27.98 -35.65
N ASP A 18 -32.89 28.95 -35.67
CA ASP A 18 -32.26 29.77 -36.72
C ASP A 18 -30.87 30.34 -36.27
N THR A 19 -30.24 31.25 -37.02
CA THR A 19 -28.82 31.70 -36.90
C THR A 19 -28.42 32.53 -35.67
N GLU A 20 -27.18 32.35 -35.20
CA GLU A 20 -26.13 33.40 -35.10
C GLU A 20 -24.73 32.73 -35.24
N ASP A 21 -23.72 33.46 -35.75
CA ASP A 21 -22.33 32.99 -35.91
C ASP A 21 -21.42 33.50 -34.78
N PHE A 22 -20.56 32.63 -34.23
CA PHE A 22 -19.48 33.02 -33.33
C PHE A 22 -18.31 32.02 -33.33
N GLY A 23 -17.56 31.95 -34.42
CA GLY A 23 -16.31 31.19 -34.45
C GLY A 23 -15.15 31.86 -33.70
N SER A 24 -14.62 31.20 -32.67
CA SER A 24 -13.23 31.39 -32.21
C SER A 24 -12.71 30.16 -31.47
N ASP A 25 -11.42 29.89 -31.61
CA ASP A 25 -10.57 28.95 -30.87
C ASP A 25 -11.16 27.58 -30.46
N HIS A 26 -10.65 26.56 -31.15
CA HIS A 26 -10.31 25.29 -30.49
C HIS A 26 -9.30 25.61 -29.38
N SER A 27 -9.73 25.65 -28.10
CA SER A 27 -8.77 25.66 -27.01
C SER A 27 -8.09 24.29 -26.94
N GLU A 28 -6.85 24.23 -27.42
CA GLU A 28 -5.97 23.10 -27.16
C GLU A 28 -5.57 23.15 -25.68
N ASP A 29 -6.48 22.71 -24.79
CA ASP A 29 -6.27 22.54 -23.35
C ASP A 29 -5.30 21.37 -23.08
N CYS A 30 -4.08 21.53 -23.57
CA CYS A 30 -2.95 20.60 -23.49
C CYS A 30 -2.30 20.58 -22.09
N LEU A 31 -3.12 20.65 -21.04
CA LEU A 31 -2.71 20.70 -19.64
C LEU A 31 -2.50 19.30 -19.06
N SER A 32 -1.46 18.62 -19.57
CA SER A 32 -0.80 17.48 -18.94
C SER A 32 -1.66 16.24 -18.62
N GLU A 33 -2.18 15.57 -19.66
CA GLU A 33 -2.48 14.15 -19.51
C GLU A 33 -1.18 13.36 -19.21
N ALA A 34 -1.19 12.66 -18.08
CA ALA A 34 -0.23 11.62 -17.69
C ALA A 34 1.27 11.97 -17.63
N SER A 35 1.65 12.85 -16.69
CA SER A 35 2.92 12.67 -15.96
C SER A 35 2.76 11.65 -14.82
N TRP A 36 2.25 10.46 -15.17
CA TRP A 36 2.10 9.32 -14.26
C TRP A 36 3.30 8.38 -14.45
N GLU A 37 4.46 8.78 -13.92
CA GLU A 37 5.66 7.95 -13.94
C GLU A 37 5.38 6.54 -13.38
N PRO A 38 5.77 5.46 -14.08
CA PRO A 38 5.54 4.10 -13.61
C PRO A 38 6.34 3.80 -12.32
N VAL A 39 5.69 3.94 -11.16
CA VAL A 39 6.29 3.60 -9.86
C VAL A 39 6.72 2.13 -9.86
N ASP A 40 7.95 1.85 -9.40
CA ASP A 40 8.43 0.47 -9.32
C ASP A 40 7.54 -0.34 -8.36
N LYS A 41 7.16 -1.55 -8.80
CA LYS A 41 6.23 -2.42 -8.06
C LYS A 41 6.79 -2.86 -6.71
N LYS A 42 8.10 -2.76 -6.50
CA LYS A 42 8.78 -3.04 -5.23
C LYS A 42 8.64 -1.90 -4.21
N GLU A 43 8.40 -0.66 -4.66
CA GLU A 43 8.33 0.54 -3.79
C GLU A 43 6.92 0.78 -3.22
N THR A 44 5.91 0.00 -3.65
CA THR A 44 4.48 0.23 -3.35
C THR A 44 3.76 -0.94 -2.66
N GLU A 45 4.48 -1.96 -2.16
CA GLU A 45 3.85 -3.08 -1.44
C GLU A 45 3.44 -2.69 0.00
N VAL A 46 2.19 -2.22 0.14
CA VAL A 46 1.62 -1.81 1.44
C VAL A 46 1.32 -3.03 2.33
N THR A 47 1.91 -3.06 3.53
CA THR A 47 1.64 -4.07 4.55
C THR A 47 0.15 -4.17 4.89
N ARG A 48 -0.49 -5.31 4.60
CA ARG A 48 -1.88 -5.59 4.97
C ARG A 48 -2.04 -5.73 6.49
N TRP A 49 -2.54 -4.68 7.15
CA TRP A 49 -2.82 -4.69 8.58
C TRP A 49 -4.04 -5.55 8.94
N VAL A 50 -3.93 -6.41 9.96
CA VAL A 50 -5.03 -7.28 10.44
C VAL A 50 -5.77 -6.61 11.61
N PRO A 51 -7.09 -6.36 11.52
CA PRO A 51 -7.88 -5.81 12.61
C PRO A 51 -7.97 -6.76 13.82
N ASP A 52 -7.87 -6.21 15.04
CA ASP A 52 -7.91 -6.97 16.30
C ASP A 52 -9.09 -7.93 16.44
N HIS A 53 -10.28 -7.54 15.97
CA HIS A 53 -11.48 -8.38 16.06
C HIS A 53 -11.45 -9.60 15.12
N MET A 54 -10.60 -9.59 14.09
CA MET A 54 -10.35 -10.74 13.22
C MET A 54 -9.28 -11.69 13.80
N ALA A 55 -8.53 -11.25 14.82
CA ALA A 55 -7.46 -12.01 15.44
C ALA A 55 -7.92 -12.62 16.79
N SER A 56 -8.39 -13.87 16.75
CA SER A 56 -8.72 -14.66 17.94
C SER A 56 -7.50 -15.34 18.57
N HIS A 57 -6.49 -15.72 17.77
CA HIS A 57 -5.30 -16.46 18.20
C HIS A 57 -4.00 -15.82 17.68
N CYS A 58 -2.89 -16.06 18.38
CA CYS A 58 -1.56 -15.60 17.95
C CYS A 58 -1.09 -16.31 16.67
N TYR A 59 -0.81 -15.56 15.60
CA TYR A 59 -0.45 -16.05 14.26
C TYR A 59 0.80 -16.98 14.18
N ASN A 60 1.57 -17.15 15.26
CA ASN A 60 2.77 -18.00 15.30
C ASN A 60 2.66 -19.21 16.24
N CYS A 61 1.76 -19.21 17.20
CA CYS A 61 1.70 -20.25 18.24
C CYS A 61 0.28 -20.61 18.67
N ASP A 62 -0.72 -20.15 17.91
CA ASP A 62 -2.15 -20.41 18.04
C ASP A 62 -2.74 -20.25 19.45
N CYS A 63 -2.06 -19.52 20.32
CA CYS A 63 -2.54 -19.29 21.67
C CYS A 63 -3.61 -18.19 21.67
N GLU A 64 -4.78 -18.48 22.26
CA GLU A 64 -5.96 -17.61 22.24
C GLU A 64 -5.71 -16.26 22.93
N PHE A 65 -6.22 -15.17 22.35
CA PHE A 65 -6.24 -13.84 22.96
C PHE A 65 -7.45 -13.66 23.88
N TRP A 66 -7.20 -13.18 25.10
CA TRP A 66 -8.23 -12.92 26.11
C TRP A 66 -7.87 -11.64 26.88
N LEU A 67 -8.72 -11.19 27.81
CA LEU A 67 -8.62 -9.87 28.46
C LEU A 67 -7.22 -9.52 29.03
N ALA A 68 -6.47 -10.52 29.54
CA ALA A 68 -5.10 -10.33 30.00
C ALA A 68 -4.04 -10.48 28.89
N LYS A 69 -4.27 -11.33 27.87
CA LYS A 69 -3.30 -11.55 26.77
C LYS A 69 -3.57 -10.57 25.63
N ARG A 70 -2.85 -9.45 25.66
CA ARG A 70 -2.91 -8.39 24.64
C ARG A 70 -2.40 -8.87 23.28
N ARG A 71 -2.86 -8.16 22.24
CA ARG A 71 -2.49 -8.33 20.83
C ARG A 71 -1.31 -7.43 20.47
N HIS A 72 -0.40 -7.93 19.63
CA HIS A 72 0.83 -7.26 19.22
C HIS A 72 1.05 -7.43 17.71
N HIS A 73 0.82 -6.38 16.93
CA HIS A 73 1.01 -6.40 15.48
C HIS A 73 2.48 -6.28 15.09
N CYS A 74 2.94 -7.12 14.16
CA CYS A 74 4.21 -6.92 13.49
C CYS A 74 4.06 -5.82 12.43
N ARG A 75 4.93 -4.80 12.45
CA ARG A 75 4.86 -3.70 11.47
C ARG A 75 5.25 -4.13 10.05
N ASN A 76 6.10 -5.14 9.90
CA ASN A 76 6.53 -5.67 8.61
C ASN A 76 5.45 -6.46 7.87
N CYS A 77 4.65 -7.28 8.57
CA CYS A 77 3.70 -8.22 7.96
C CYS A 77 2.23 -8.05 8.38
N GLY A 78 1.93 -7.09 9.27
CA GLY A 78 0.55 -6.70 9.64
C GLY A 78 -0.24 -7.72 10.49
N ASN A 79 0.24 -8.96 10.58
CA ASN A 79 -0.33 -10.04 11.39
C ASN A 79 -0.22 -9.78 12.91
N VAL A 80 -1.06 -10.49 13.68
CA VAL A 80 -1.26 -10.26 15.12
C VAL A 80 -0.69 -11.41 15.95
N PHE A 81 0.10 -11.05 16.96
CA PHE A 81 0.86 -11.99 17.79
C PHE A 81 0.67 -11.72 19.29
N CYS A 82 1.07 -12.67 20.14
CA CYS A 82 1.29 -12.43 21.56
C CYS A 82 2.70 -11.87 21.80
N ALA A 83 2.96 -11.27 22.96
CA ALA A 83 4.26 -10.66 23.29
C ALA A 83 5.46 -11.59 23.03
N ALA A 84 5.39 -12.88 23.42
CA ALA A 84 6.48 -13.84 23.22
C ALA A 84 6.85 -14.05 21.73
N CYS A 85 5.91 -13.87 20.81
CA CYS A 85 6.13 -14.00 19.37
C CYS A 85 6.39 -12.66 18.65
N CYS A 86 6.25 -11.53 19.35
CA CYS A 86 6.35 -10.17 18.79
C CYS A 86 6.73 -9.16 19.90
N HIS A 87 8.01 -9.21 20.31
CA HIS A 87 8.62 -8.31 21.30
C HIS A 87 9.87 -7.60 20.75
N LEU A 88 10.45 -8.09 19.65
CA LEU A 88 11.68 -7.57 19.05
C LEU A 88 11.40 -6.27 18.28
N LYS A 89 12.42 -5.42 18.18
CA LYS A 89 12.35 -4.15 17.45
C LYS A 89 13.52 -3.98 16.49
N LEU A 90 13.24 -3.46 15.30
CA LEU A 90 14.23 -2.98 14.33
C LEU A 90 13.59 -1.92 13.42
N PRO A 91 14.37 -1.03 12.78
CA PRO A 91 13.86 -0.17 11.72
C PRO A 91 13.55 -0.99 10.47
N ILE A 92 12.65 -0.50 9.62
CA ILE A 92 12.30 -1.08 8.30
C ILE A 92 12.36 0.04 7.24
N PRO A 93 13.55 0.40 6.74
CA PRO A 93 13.74 1.51 5.79
C PRO A 93 12.94 1.35 4.50
N ASP A 94 12.82 0.12 3.99
CA ASP A 94 12.03 -0.29 2.82
C ASP A 94 10.54 0.05 2.95
N GLN A 95 10.04 0.24 4.17
CA GLN A 95 8.67 0.66 4.49
C GLN A 95 8.62 2.09 5.08
N GLN A 96 9.69 2.87 4.92
CA GLN A 96 9.88 4.23 5.47
C GLN A 96 9.80 4.31 7.02
N LEU A 97 9.96 3.18 7.73
CA LEU A 97 9.93 3.09 9.19
C LEU A 97 11.36 3.15 9.75
N TYR A 98 11.93 4.36 9.81
CA TYR A 98 13.32 4.58 10.21
C TYR A 98 13.59 4.38 11.71
N ASP A 99 12.56 4.45 12.56
CA ASP A 99 12.65 4.14 14.00
C ASP A 99 12.48 2.64 14.29
N PRO A 100 13.03 2.11 15.41
CA PRO A 100 12.86 0.71 15.82
C PRO A 100 11.39 0.31 16.12
N VAL A 101 10.71 -0.24 15.11
CA VAL A 101 9.32 -0.71 15.18
C VAL A 101 9.22 -2.18 15.59
N LEU A 102 8.08 -2.56 16.18
CA LEU A 102 7.81 -3.90 16.69
C LEU A 102 7.65 -4.92 15.54
N VAL A 103 8.36 -6.04 15.61
CA VAL A 103 8.26 -7.14 14.65
C VAL A 103 8.13 -8.51 15.31
N CYS A 104 7.53 -9.46 14.60
CA CYS A 104 7.50 -10.85 15.03
C CYS A 104 8.85 -11.53 14.77
N ASN A 105 9.09 -12.65 15.45
CA ASN A 105 10.38 -13.34 15.46
C ASN A 105 10.85 -13.73 14.03
N SER A 106 9.95 -14.24 13.19
CA SER A 106 10.24 -14.58 11.78
C SER A 106 10.63 -13.34 10.95
N CYS A 107 9.86 -12.24 11.01
CA CYS A 107 10.22 -11.02 10.28
C CYS A 107 11.54 -10.42 10.78
N TYR A 108 11.83 -10.50 12.09
CA TYR A 108 13.12 -10.08 12.62
C TYR A 108 14.28 -10.85 12.00
N GLU A 109 14.20 -12.18 11.97
CA GLU A 109 15.22 -13.05 11.36
C GLU A 109 15.39 -12.77 9.87
N HIS A 110 14.30 -12.74 9.08
CA HIS A 110 14.36 -12.48 7.64
C HIS A 110 15.00 -11.12 7.30
N ILE A 111 14.65 -10.05 8.02
CA ILE A 111 15.21 -8.71 7.77
C ILE A 111 16.71 -8.69 8.08
N GLN A 112 17.14 -9.33 9.18
CA GLN A 112 18.55 -9.37 9.57
C GLN A 112 19.40 -10.23 8.61
N VAL A 113 18.85 -11.34 8.09
CA VAL A 113 19.50 -12.16 7.05
C VAL A 113 19.61 -11.39 5.72
N SER A 114 18.56 -10.68 5.29
CA SER A 114 18.59 -9.85 4.09
C SER A 114 19.66 -8.74 4.19
N ARG A 115 19.75 -8.06 5.33
CA ARG A 115 20.80 -7.05 5.60
C ARG A 115 22.21 -7.65 5.54
N ALA A 116 22.43 -8.80 6.18
CA ALA A 116 23.73 -9.47 6.15
C ALA A 116 24.14 -9.83 4.71
N ARG A 117 23.21 -10.38 3.92
CA ARG A 117 23.43 -10.69 2.49
C ARG A 117 23.74 -9.45 1.66
N GLU A 118 23.05 -8.34 1.91
CA GLU A 118 23.27 -7.09 1.19
C GLU A 118 24.63 -6.45 1.52
N LEU A 119 25.03 -6.43 2.80
CA LEU A 119 26.36 -5.98 3.21
C LEU A 119 27.49 -6.82 2.59
N MET A 120 27.31 -8.15 2.51
CA MET A 120 28.25 -9.03 1.79
C MET A 120 28.29 -8.71 0.28
N SER A 121 27.13 -8.50 -0.34
CA SER A 121 27.02 -8.09 -1.75
C SER A 121 27.72 -6.74 -2.03
N GLN A 122 27.62 -5.78 -1.12
CA GLN A 122 28.32 -4.50 -1.21
C GLN A 122 29.84 -4.66 -1.03
N HIS A 123 30.31 -5.58 -0.19
CA HIS A 123 31.75 -5.85 -0.05
C HIS A 123 32.35 -6.41 -1.36
N LEU A 124 31.70 -7.40 -1.96
CA LEU A 124 32.16 -8.05 -3.20
C LEU A 124 32.16 -7.12 -4.44
N LYS A 125 31.40 -6.02 -4.40
CA LYS A 125 31.32 -5.02 -5.48
C LYS A 125 32.40 -3.94 -5.42
N LYS A 126 33.22 -3.89 -4.35
CA LYS A 126 34.31 -2.91 -4.25
C LYS A 126 35.46 -3.36 -5.15
N PRO A 127 35.93 -2.52 -6.10
CA PRO A 127 37.08 -2.88 -6.93
C PRO A 127 38.31 -3.05 -6.04
N ILE A 128 39.09 -4.09 -6.31
CA ILE A 128 40.41 -4.25 -5.69
C ILE A 128 41.30 -3.14 -6.25
N ALA A 129 41.50 -2.09 -5.47
CA ALA A 129 42.44 -1.04 -5.80
C ALA A 129 43.85 -1.64 -5.77
N THR A 130 44.39 -1.97 -6.95
CA THR A 130 45.78 -2.41 -7.05
C THR A 130 46.68 -1.22 -6.67
N ALA A 131 47.51 -1.41 -5.67
CA ALA A 131 48.46 -0.40 -5.24
C ALA A 131 49.64 -0.39 -6.22
N SER A 132 49.56 0.45 -7.25
CA SER A 132 50.72 0.76 -8.10
C SER A 132 51.80 1.41 -7.24
N SER A 133 53.00 0.81 -7.26
CA SER A 133 54.22 1.31 -6.59
C SER A 133 54.98 2.30 -7.48
#